data_AF-A0A8T6RL45-F1
#
_entry.id   AF-A0A8T6RL45-F1
#
_cell.length_a   1.000
_cell.length_b   1.000
_cell.length_c   1.000
_cell.angle_alpha   90.00
_cell.angle_beta   90.00
_cell.angle_gamma   90.00
#
_symmetry.space_group_name_H-M   'P 1'
#
loop_
_entity.id
_entity.type
_entity.pdbx_description
1 polymer ?
#
loop_
_entity_poly.entity_id
_entity_poly.type
_entity_poly.pdbx_seq_one_letter_code
_entity_poly.pdbx_strand_id
1 'polypeptide(L)'
;MAQSWKTRVIILIIVGFVAAGSALINALAIEVEVPGLDTNVKEAYFFQDNYYMTFKFENGTLGSVSTVQVRGIVKNGTHTNVTVTKNGVVLGSFFVHPNGTVYEGDSCDNNYSIWWIYVPNPMLSMGQGLIVGTQYNLIDPTGFLGIQNQSYSLIVDQKLVYWPVNPEVWMVLGAQASFEVSIYNKTNSVKIATATSDLTCGVIFLWDGGQGNRIKLTLVDTNFPISRNRINMFPWVFILGAIITVAMYFLMRKRWEKKYFDALNVEPESRNEITLLLIAGIGAVAVEFVDIWFYLPLGLGGNLLLHLGYLIGLGVICYKEKYGFRWLIPGFLEIAFVAAITFATGEPYVPSLTAFMGSLISWLCILYISGYERNFDEGNNVLDKIISKFT
;
A
#
# COMPACT_ATOMS: atom_id res chain seq x y z
N MET A 1 -9.63 5.30 37.92
CA MET A 1 -11.10 5.12 37.84
C MET A 1 -11.43 4.25 36.63
N ALA A 2 -12.44 3.39 36.70
CA ALA A 2 -12.87 2.61 35.54
C ALA A 2 -13.61 3.52 34.54
N GLN A 3 -13.24 3.46 33.27
CA GLN A 3 -13.91 4.22 32.21
C GLN A 3 -15.27 3.61 31.86
N SER A 4 -16.28 4.46 31.70
CA SER A 4 -17.61 3.99 31.31
C SER A 4 -17.58 3.34 29.93
N TRP A 5 -18.47 2.36 29.68
CA TRP A 5 -18.61 1.77 28.35
C TRP A 5 -18.97 2.81 27.28
N LYS A 6 -19.74 3.85 27.65
CA LYS A 6 -20.09 4.96 26.74
C LYS A 6 -18.86 5.74 26.30
N THR A 7 -17.97 6.04 27.23
CA THR A 7 -16.69 6.72 26.96
C THR A 7 -15.84 5.91 25.98
N ARG A 8 -15.72 4.59 26.22
CA ARG A 8 -14.94 3.69 25.36
C ARG A 8 -15.51 3.62 23.93
N VAL A 9 -16.83 3.53 23.79
CA VAL A 9 -17.51 3.56 22.48
C VAL A 9 -17.27 4.90 21.77
N ILE A 10 -17.33 6.03 22.48
CA ILE A 10 -17.05 7.34 21.91
C ILE A 10 -15.61 7.41 21.40
N ILE A 11 -14.63 6.93 22.18
CA ILE A 11 -13.23 6.86 21.74
C ILE A 11 -13.11 6.04 20.45
N LEU A 12 -13.73 4.86 20.39
CA LEU A 12 -13.72 4.01 19.21
C LEU A 12 -14.32 4.71 17.99
N ILE A 13 -15.48 5.37 18.16
CA ILE A 13 -16.14 6.12 17.08
C ILE A 13 -15.25 7.26 16.60
N ILE A 14 -14.59 7.99 17.50
CA ILE A 14 -13.70 9.10 17.14
C ILE A 14 -12.50 8.59 16.35
N VAL A 15 -11.85 7.52 16.79
CA VAL A 15 -10.71 6.91 16.07
C VAL A 15 -11.16 6.39 14.70
N GLY A 16 -12.32 5.73 14.64
CA GLY A 16 -12.92 5.28 13.37
C GLY A 16 -13.25 6.44 12.43
N PHE A 17 -13.73 7.57 12.98
CA PHE A 17 -13.98 8.79 12.22
C PHE A 17 -12.69 9.42 11.69
N VAL A 18 -11.59 9.41 12.45
CA VAL A 18 -10.28 9.84 11.95
C VAL A 18 -9.83 8.96 10.79
N ALA A 19 -9.95 7.63 10.92
CA ALA A 19 -9.58 6.70 9.85
C ALA A 19 -10.43 6.89 8.59
N ALA A 20 -11.75 6.86 8.72
CA ALA A 20 -12.68 7.02 7.61
C ALA A 20 -12.64 8.43 7.00
N GLY A 21 -12.51 9.46 7.84
CA GLY A 21 -12.36 10.84 7.41
C GLY A 21 -11.06 11.06 6.63
N SER A 22 -9.96 10.46 7.07
CA SER A 22 -8.68 10.52 6.33
C SER A 22 -8.79 9.81 4.99
N ALA A 23 -9.47 8.65 4.94
CA ALA A 23 -9.74 7.95 3.69
C ALA A 23 -10.61 8.78 2.74
N LEU A 24 -11.65 9.45 3.26
CA LEU A 24 -12.53 10.32 2.48
C LEU A 24 -11.81 11.56 1.97
N ILE A 25 -11.02 12.25 2.81
CA ILE A 25 -10.22 13.40 2.38
C ILE A 25 -9.23 12.96 1.32
N ASN A 26 -8.56 11.82 1.52
CA ASN A 26 -7.66 11.28 0.50
C ASN A 26 -8.40 10.98 -0.80
N ALA A 27 -9.59 10.35 -0.74
CA ALA A 27 -10.43 10.07 -1.92
C ALA A 27 -10.93 11.35 -2.63
N LEU A 28 -11.24 12.41 -1.89
CA LEU A 28 -11.63 13.70 -2.45
C LEU A 28 -10.43 14.43 -3.07
N ALA A 29 -9.28 14.42 -2.38
CA ALA A 29 -8.04 15.02 -2.87
C ALA A 29 -7.53 14.31 -4.13
N ILE A 30 -7.76 13.00 -4.18
CA ILE A 30 -7.70 12.15 -5.35
C ILE A 30 -8.63 12.73 -6.42
N GLU A 31 -9.95 12.72 -6.23
CA GLU A 31 -10.93 13.15 -7.24
C GLU A 31 -10.66 14.54 -7.86
N VAL A 32 -10.19 15.51 -7.07
CA VAL A 32 -9.96 16.90 -7.52
C VAL A 32 -8.54 17.18 -8.02
N GLU A 33 -7.70 16.14 -8.19
CA GLU A 33 -6.33 16.23 -8.72
C GLU A 33 -5.46 17.29 -8.04
N VAL A 34 -5.43 17.28 -6.69
CA VAL A 34 -4.62 18.26 -5.95
C VAL A 34 -3.14 18.13 -6.36
N PRO A 35 -2.52 19.18 -6.93
CA PRO A 35 -1.14 19.11 -7.40
C PRO A 35 -0.17 18.70 -6.28
N GLY A 36 0.70 17.73 -6.55
CA GLY A 36 1.71 17.25 -5.60
C GLY A 36 1.25 16.10 -4.69
N LEU A 37 -0.02 15.69 -4.76
CA LEU A 37 -0.43 14.36 -4.32
C LEU A 37 -0.17 13.41 -5.50
N ASP A 38 0.89 12.60 -5.43
CA ASP A 38 1.18 11.51 -6.37
C ASP A 38 0.16 10.37 -6.22
N THR A 39 -1.13 10.69 -6.23
CA THR A 39 -2.22 9.73 -6.24
C THR A 39 -2.69 9.54 -7.65
N ASN A 40 -2.76 8.28 -8.09
CA ASN A 40 -3.34 7.96 -9.38
C ASN A 40 -4.85 7.85 -9.22
N VAL A 41 -5.53 8.93 -9.56
CA VAL A 41 -6.99 9.15 -9.39
C VAL A 41 -7.76 8.49 -10.50
N LYS A 42 -7.24 8.66 -11.70
CA LYS A 42 -7.88 8.17 -12.90
C LYS A 42 -7.50 6.72 -13.06
N GLU A 43 -8.39 5.96 -13.66
CA GLU A 43 -7.98 4.77 -14.39
C GLU A 43 -6.85 5.22 -15.32
N ALA A 44 -5.61 4.77 -15.05
CA ALA A 44 -4.47 5.20 -15.85
C ALA A 44 -4.55 4.51 -17.21
N TYR A 45 -5.31 5.13 -18.09
CA TYR A 45 -5.23 4.87 -19.50
C TYR A 45 -3.92 5.48 -19.99
N PHE A 46 -3.18 4.73 -20.81
CA PHE A 46 -1.97 5.19 -21.49
C PHE A 46 -2.20 6.45 -22.38
N PHE A 47 -3.40 7.06 -22.37
CA PHE A 47 -3.95 7.91 -23.42
C PHE A 47 -4.64 9.18 -22.96
N GLN A 48 -4.64 9.46 -21.65
CA GLN A 48 -5.11 10.75 -21.16
C GLN A 48 -4.07 11.85 -21.40
N ASP A 49 -2.78 11.48 -21.38
CA ASP A 49 -1.65 12.38 -21.60
C ASP A 49 -0.54 11.68 -22.41
N ASN A 50 0.53 12.43 -22.71
CA ASN A 50 1.73 11.86 -23.31
C ASN A 50 2.55 11.13 -22.23
N TYR A 51 2.54 9.79 -22.28
CA TYR A 51 3.31 8.97 -21.34
C TYR A 51 4.56 8.35 -21.94
N TYR A 52 5.49 7.98 -21.08
CA TYR A 52 6.65 7.18 -21.43
C TYR A 52 6.99 6.16 -20.35
N MET A 53 7.59 5.06 -20.76
CA MET A 53 8.25 4.08 -19.91
C MET A 53 9.64 3.81 -20.49
N THR A 54 10.66 3.94 -19.65
CA THR A 54 12.05 3.65 -20.02
C THR A 54 12.50 2.42 -19.25
N PHE A 55 12.97 1.43 -19.99
CA PHE A 55 13.44 0.15 -19.47
C PHE A 55 14.93 -0.02 -19.71
N LYS A 56 15.62 -0.55 -18.70
CA LYS A 56 16.90 -1.23 -18.88
C LYS A 56 16.60 -2.62 -19.45
N PHE A 57 17.10 -2.88 -20.65
CA PHE A 57 16.96 -4.14 -21.35
C PHE A 57 18.29 -4.91 -21.32
N GLU A 58 18.28 -6.05 -20.65
CA GLU A 58 19.39 -7.00 -20.62
C GLU A 58 19.08 -8.16 -21.58
N ASN A 59 19.89 -8.29 -22.62
CA ASN A 59 19.83 -9.40 -23.55
C ASN A 59 20.86 -10.46 -23.15
N GLY A 60 20.41 -11.48 -22.43
CA GLY A 60 21.21 -12.62 -22.01
C GLY A 60 21.74 -13.48 -23.16
N THR A 61 21.14 -13.43 -24.36
CA THR A 61 21.70 -14.13 -25.54
C THR A 61 22.97 -13.45 -26.04
N LEU A 62 22.97 -12.11 -26.07
CA LEU A 62 24.08 -11.30 -26.59
C LEU A 62 25.01 -10.78 -25.48
N GLY A 63 24.67 -10.99 -24.20
CA GLY A 63 25.39 -10.42 -23.06
C GLY A 63 25.44 -8.89 -23.08
N SER A 64 24.40 -8.23 -23.60
CA SER A 64 24.38 -6.78 -23.80
C SER A 64 23.28 -6.09 -23.00
N VAL A 65 23.55 -4.85 -22.58
CA VAL A 65 22.58 -3.99 -21.92
C VAL A 65 22.27 -2.81 -22.83
N SER A 66 20.99 -2.47 -22.94
CA SER A 66 20.50 -1.38 -23.78
C SER A 66 19.31 -0.69 -23.13
N THR A 67 18.93 0.47 -23.65
CA THR A 67 17.73 1.18 -23.19
C THR A 67 16.60 0.97 -24.19
N VAL A 68 15.45 0.56 -23.70
CA VAL A 68 14.19 0.48 -24.47
C VAL A 68 13.24 1.53 -23.94
N GLN A 69 12.68 2.37 -24.81
CA GLN A 69 11.69 3.37 -24.44
C GLN A 69 10.39 3.11 -25.20
N VAL A 70 9.29 3.03 -24.44
CA VAL A 70 7.91 2.98 -24.96
C VAL A 70 7.30 4.36 -24.72
N ARG A 71 6.87 5.05 -25.77
CA ARG A 71 6.31 6.41 -25.66
C ARG A 71 4.96 6.51 -26.35
N GLY A 72 3.96 7.01 -25.63
CA GLY A 72 2.64 7.37 -26.15
C GLY A 72 2.52 8.86 -26.43
N ILE A 73 2.03 9.20 -27.63
CA ILE A 73 1.67 10.57 -27.99
C ILE A 73 0.21 10.60 -28.43
N VAL A 74 -0.64 11.27 -27.66
CA VAL A 74 -2.07 11.41 -27.96
C VAL A 74 -2.23 12.13 -29.30
N LYS A 75 -3.03 11.56 -30.21
CA LYS A 75 -3.33 12.17 -31.51
C LYS A 75 -4.70 12.79 -31.53
N ASN A 76 -5.70 12.11 -30.97
CA ASN A 76 -7.08 12.56 -30.86
C ASN A 76 -7.82 11.72 -29.80
N GLY A 77 -9.13 11.94 -29.65
CA GLY A 77 -9.94 11.23 -28.64
C GLY A 77 -10.12 9.72 -28.86
N THR A 78 -9.63 9.14 -29.95
CA THR A 78 -9.73 7.70 -30.23
C THR A 78 -8.39 7.02 -30.53
N HIS A 79 -7.31 7.79 -30.71
CA HIS A 79 -6.01 7.27 -31.10
C HIS A 79 -4.89 7.92 -30.30
N THR A 80 -4.04 7.06 -29.74
CA THR A 80 -2.68 7.43 -29.33
C THR A 80 -1.69 6.67 -30.18
N ASN A 81 -0.65 7.36 -30.64
CA ASN A 81 0.45 6.71 -31.34
C ASN A 81 1.50 6.27 -30.31
N VAL A 82 1.78 4.97 -30.26
CA VAL A 82 2.83 4.40 -29.42
C VAL A 82 4.03 4.09 -30.29
N THR A 83 5.19 4.59 -29.89
CA THR A 83 6.46 4.30 -30.53
C THR A 83 7.39 3.61 -29.54
N VAL A 84 7.96 2.49 -29.96
CA VAL A 84 8.95 1.73 -29.18
C VAL A 84 10.31 1.95 -29.82
N THR A 85 11.27 2.40 -29.03
CA THR A 85 12.65 2.63 -29.46
C THR A 85 13.63 1.83 -28.63
N LYS A 86 14.72 1.37 -29.24
CA LYS A 86 15.85 0.74 -28.56
C LYS A 86 17.13 1.47 -28.93
N ASN A 87 17.80 2.05 -27.94
CA ASN A 87 18.94 2.94 -28.13
C ASN A 87 18.67 4.05 -29.19
N GLY A 88 17.47 4.62 -29.17
CA GLY A 88 17.03 5.66 -30.11
C GLY A 88 16.60 5.16 -31.49
N VAL A 89 16.77 3.87 -31.81
CA VAL A 89 16.28 3.28 -33.06
C VAL A 89 14.85 2.81 -32.88
N VAL A 90 13.95 3.22 -33.79
CA VAL A 90 12.54 2.80 -33.76
C VAL A 90 12.44 1.32 -34.09
N LEU A 91 11.88 0.54 -33.17
CA LEU A 91 11.55 -0.88 -33.37
C LEU A 91 10.17 -1.04 -34.00
N GLY A 92 9.22 -0.18 -33.64
CA GLY A 92 7.88 -0.19 -34.21
C GLY A 92 7.04 0.98 -33.71
N SER A 93 5.95 1.23 -34.43
CA SER A 93 4.93 2.22 -34.06
C SER A 93 3.56 1.63 -34.34
N PHE A 94 2.61 1.84 -33.44
CA PHE A 94 1.25 1.32 -33.56
C PHE A 94 0.24 2.21 -32.85
N PHE A 95 -1.02 2.11 -33.26
CA PHE A 95 -2.11 2.88 -32.68
C PHE A 95 -2.87 2.06 -31.66
N VAL A 96 -3.45 2.76 -30.70
CA VAL A 96 -4.15 2.19 -29.56
C VAL A 96 -5.34 3.05 -29.16
N HIS A 97 -6.40 2.37 -28.73
CA HIS A 97 -7.68 2.95 -28.35
C HIS A 97 -7.65 3.41 -26.87
N PRO A 98 -8.42 4.44 -26.47
CA PRO A 98 -8.48 4.97 -25.11
C PRO A 98 -8.62 3.97 -23.96
N ASN A 99 -9.14 2.76 -24.21
CA ASN A 99 -9.34 1.70 -23.21
C ASN A 99 -8.12 0.79 -23.01
N GLY A 100 -6.99 1.01 -23.71
CA GLY A 100 -5.79 0.16 -23.58
C GLY A 100 -5.50 -0.72 -24.78
N THR A 101 -6.47 -0.98 -25.66
CA THR A 101 -6.34 -2.02 -26.69
C THR A 101 -5.65 -1.52 -27.95
N VAL A 102 -4.92 -2.41 -28.61
CA VAL A 102 -4.19 -2.13 -29.86
C VAL A 102 -5.14 -2.14 -31.04
N TYR A 103 -4.94 -1.24 -31.99
CA TYR A 103 -5.62 -1.28 -33.28
C TYR A 103 -4.93 -2.27 -34.22
N GLU A 104 -5.71 -3.17 -34.82
CA GLU A 104 -5.28 -4.08 -35.87
C GLU A 104 -6.00 -3.67 -37.17
N GLY A 105 -5.41 -2.72 -37.90
CA GLY A 105 -6.10 -2.05 -39.00
C GLY A 105 -7.14 -1.06 -38.46
N ASP A 106 -8.39 -1.19 -38.91
CA ASP A 106 -9.51 -0.34 -38.48
C ASP A 106 -10.30 -0.95 -37.30
N SER A 107 -10.00 -2.18 -36.87
CA SER A 107 -10.63 -2.84 -35.73
C SER A 107 -9.79 -2.73 -34.45
N CYS A 108 -10.48 -2.81 -33.31
CA CYS A 108 -9.85 -2.85 -32.01
C CYS A 108 -10.34 -4.08 -31.24
N ASP A 109 -9.67 -5.20 -31.46
CA ASP A 109 -10.14 -6.54 -31.06
C ASP A 109 -9.64 -6.95 -29.68
N ASN A 110 -10.01 -6.23 -28.60
CA ASN A 110 -9.75 -6.60 -27.19
C ASN A 110 -8.33 -7.11 -26.84
N ASN A 111 -7.34 -6.82 -27.68
CA ASN A 111 -5.94 -7.24 -27.53
C ASN A 111 -5.18 -6.08 -26.91
N TYR A 112 -4.52 -6.33 -25.79
CA TYR A 112 -3.60 -5.37 -25.18
C TYR A 112 -2.19 -5.55 -25.76
N SER A 113 -1.35 -4.53 -25.62
CA SER A 113 0.05 -4.68 -25.98
C SER A 113 0.79 -5.51 -24.93
N ILE A 114 1.90 -6.15 -25.30
CA ILE A 114 2.83 -6.73 -24.32
C ILE A 114 3.44 -5.70 -23.37
N TRP A 115 3.32 -4.40 -23.66
CA TRP A 115 3.93 -3.33 -22.86
C TRP A 115 3.04 -2.81 -21.72
N TRP A 116 1.72 -3.01 -21.80
CA TRP A 116 0.77 -2.59 -20.76
C TRP A 116 -0.54 -3.37 -20.90
N ILE A 117 -1.26 -3.49 -19.80
CA ILE A 117 -2.67 -3.89 -19.80
C ILE A 117 -3.50 -2.83 -19.10
N TYR A 118 -4.77 -2.72 -19.48
CA TYR A 118 -5.70 -1.89 -18.73
C TYR A 118 -6.06 -2.58 -17.41
N VAL A 119 -5.93 -1.84 -16.31
CA VAL A 119 -6.34 -2.30 -14.98
C VAL A 119 -7.33 -1.29 -14.40
N PRO A 120 -8.57 -1.72 -14.09
CA PRO A 120 -9.53 -0.83 -13.44
C PRO A 120 -9.01 -0.43 -12.06
N ASN A 121 -9.13 0.85 -11.73
CA ASN A 121 -8.63 1.38 -10.47
C ASN A 121 -9.38 0.71 -9.30
N PRO A 122 -8.69 -0.05 -8.41
CA PRO A 122 -9.34 -0.79 -7.32
C PRO A 122 -10.04 0.12 -6.31
N MET A 123 -9.64 1.40 -6.23
CA MET A 123 -10.28 2.40 -5.38
C MET A 123 -11.63 2.86 -5.93
N LEU A 124 -11.77 2.90 -7.27
CA LEU A 124 -13.03 3.24 -7.94
C LEU A 124 -13.95 2.02 -8.07
N SER A 125 -13.40 0.81 -8.19
CA SER A 125 -14.16 -0.44 -8.38
C SER A 125 -14.56 -1.17 -7.09
N MET A 126 -14.62 -0.47 -5.95
CA MET A 126 -14.96 -1.05 -4.64
C MET A 126 -14.15 -2.31 -4.28
N GLY A 127 -12.84 -2.30 -4.55
CA GLY A 127 -11.91 -3.37 -4.14
C GLY A 127 -11.85 -4.60 -5.06
N GLN A 128 -12.60 -4.63 -6.17
CA GLN A 128 -12.49 -5.67 -7.19
C GLN A 128 -11.43 -5.34 -8.24
N GLY A 129 -10.19 -5.10 -7.81
CA GLY A 129 -9.04 -5.12 -8.73
C GLY A 129 -8.91 -6.47 -9.45
N LEU A 130 -7.85 -6.66 -10.24
CA LEU A 130 -7.64 -7.92 -10.99
C LEU A 130 -7.80 -9.18 -10.12
N ILE A 131 -8.46 -10.21 -10.65
CA ILE A 131 -8.68 -11.48 -9.95
C ILE A 131 -7.60 -12.47 -10.39
N VAL A 132 -7.08 -13.27 -9.46
CA VAL A 132 -6.15 -14.36 -9.81
C VAL A 132 -6.85 -15.33 -10.76
N GLY A 133 -6.18 -15.67 -11.86
CA GLY A 133 -6.73 -16.46 -12.96
C GLY A 133 -7.42 -15.64 -14.05
N THR A 134 -7.56 -14.31 -13.91
CA THR A 134 -8.02 -13.46 -15.02
C THR A 134 -7.05 -13.56 -16.18
N GLN A 135 -7.58 -13.77 -17.38
CA GLN A 135 -6.82 -13.89 -18.62
C GLN A 135 -7.06 -12.69 -19.54
N TYR A 136 -5.97 -12.16 -20.09
CA TYR A 136 -5.96 -11.09 -21.09
C TYR A 136 -5.38 -11.60 -22.41
N ASN A 137 -5.93 -11.15 -23.53
CA ASN A 137 -5.31 -11.36 -24.83
C ASN A 137 -4.27 -10.26 -25.05
N LEU A 138 -3.06 -10.65 -25.43
CA LEU A 138 -1.98 -9.75 -25.79
C LEU A 138 -1.58 -9.90 -27.25
N ILE A 139 -1.02 -8.84 -27.81
CA ILE A 139 -0.30 -8.83 -29.09
C ILE A 139 1.06 -8.15 -28.89
N ASP A 140 2.09 -8.60 -29.63
CA ASP A 140 3.39 -7.93 -29.74
C ASP A 140 3.50 -7.21 -31.10
N PRO A 141 3.12 -5.92 -31.19
CA PRO A 141 3.12 -5.19 -32.46
C PRO A 141 4.52 -4.91 -33.00
N THR A 142 5.53 -5.11 -32.16
CA THR A 142 6.93 -4.74 -32.42
C THR A 142 7.80 -5.94 -32.77
N GLY A 143 7.35 -7.17 -32.50
CA GLY A 143 8.18 -8.37 -32.56
C GLY A 143 9.31 -8.36 -31.54
N PHE A 144 9.11 -7.71 -30.40
CA PHE A 144 10.12 -7.62 -29.35
C PHE A 144 10.43 -8.99 -28.71
N LEU A 145 9.40 -9.82 -28.51
CA LEU A 145 9.53 -11.17 -27.95
C LEU A 145 9.80 -12.23 -29.01
N GLY A 146 9.47 -11.95 -30.26
CA GLY A 146 9.52 -12.93 -31.34
C GLY A 146 9.00 -12.36 -32.66
N ILE A 147 7.94 -12.96 -33.20
CA ILE A 147 7.38 -12.57 -34.49
C ILE A 147 6.51 -11.33 -34.30
N GLN A 148 6.65 -10.36 -35.20
CA GLN A 148 5.80 -9.16 -35.19
C GLN A 148 4.32 -9.53 -35.35
N ASN A 149 3.45 -8.90 -34.55
CA ASN A 149 2.01 -9.14 -34.47
C ASN A 149 1.62 -10.54 -33.96
N GLN A 150 2.53 -11.23 -33.28
CA GLN A 150 2.20 -12.50 -32.64
C GLN A 150 1.29 -12.28 -31.41
N SER A 151 0.30 -13.15 -31.23
CA SER A 151 -0.61 -13.11 -30.08
C SER A 151 -0.15 -13.98 -28.92
N TYR A 152 -0.42 -13.52 -27.71
CA TYR A 152 -0.12 -14.18 -26.44
C TYR A 152 -1.33 -14.15 -25.51
N SER A 153 -1.28 -14.97 -24.47
CA SER A 153 -2.22 -14.93 -23.35
C SER A 153 -1.47 -14.54 -22.10
N LEU A 154 -1.94 -13.51 -21.40
CA LEU A 154 -1.45 -13.13 -20.08
C LEU A 154 -2.43 -13.64 -19.03
N ILE A 155 -1.92 -14.30 -18.00
CA ILE A 155 -2.71 -14.83 -16.89
C ILE A 155 -2.18 -14.20 -15.59
N VAL A 156 -3.10 -13.67 -14.78
CA VAL A 156 -2.76 -13.14 -13.45
C VAL A 156 -2.54 -14.31 -12.49
N ASP A 157 -1.31 -14.51 -12.03
CA ASP A 157 -0.96 -15.67 -11.19
C ASP A 157 -1.15 -15.37 -9.70
N GLN A 158 -0.63 -14.23 -9.25
CA GLN A 158 -0.63 -13.87 -7.83
C GLN A 158 -0.64 -12.36 -7.62
N LYS A 159 -1.26 -11.93 -6.52
CA LYS A 159 -1.11 -10.57 -5.99
C LYS A 159 0.05 -10.55 -5.02
N LEU A 160 0.89 -9.53 -5.13
CA LEU A 160 2.07 -9.38 -4.27
C LEU A 160 2.32 -7.90 -3.97
N VAL A 161 3.18 -7.63 -2.98
CA VAL A 161 3.78 -6.30 -2.85
C VAL A 161 5.17 -6.41 -3.46
N TYR A 162 5.44 -5.65 -4.51
CA TYR A 162 6.74 -5.63 -5.15
C TYR A 162 7.66 -4.68 -4.39
N TRP A 163 8.80 -5.21 -3.97
CA TRP A 163 9.82 -4.49 -3.21
C TRP A 163 11.11 -4.43 -4.04
N PRO A 164 11.41 -3.32 -4.71
CA PRO A 164 12.66 -3.17 -5.44
C PRO A 164 13.84 -3.09 -4.46
N VAL A 165 14.54 -4.20 -4.26
CA VAL A 165 15.83 -4.24 -3.52
C VAL A 165 16.99 -3.61 -4.29
N ASN A 166 16.82 -3.37 -5.60
CA ASN A 166 17.84 -2.74 -6.42
C ASN A 166 17.78 -1.19 -6.31
N PRO A 167 18.89 -0.54 -5.90
CA PRO A 167 19.00 0.92 -5.82
C PRO A 167 18.83 1.70 -7.15
N GLU A 168 18.72 1.03 -8.29
CA GLU A 168 18.35 1.71 -9.55
C GLU A 168 16.83 1.85 -9.70
N VAL A 169 16.06 0.98 -9.04
CA VAL A 169 14.62 0.80 -9.26
C VAL A 169 13.79 1.24 -8.05
N TRP A 170 14.43 1.30 -6.88
CA TRP A 170 13.80 1.74 -5.61
C TRP A 170 13.22 3.16 -5.64
N MET A 171 13.86 4.11 -6.31
CA MET A 171 13.38 5.51 -6.38
C MET A 171 12.14 5.66 -7.26
N VAL A 172 12.03 4.82 -8.29
CA VAL A 172 10.95 4.88 -9.27
C VAL A 172 9.74 4.12 -8.73
N LEU A 173 9.97 2.88 -8.30
CA LEU A 173 8.90 1.96 -7.97
C LEU A 173 8.50 2.05 -6.51
N GLY A 174 9.44 2.08 -5.56
CA GLY A 174 9.10 1.90 -4.15
C GLY A 174 8.31 0.61 -3.89
N ALA A 175 7.72 0.47 -2.70
CA ALA A 175 6.85 -0.65 -2.37
C ALA A 175 5.50 -0.50 -3.08
N GLN A 176 5.12 -1.43 -3.95
CA GLN A 176 3.90 -1.30 -4.74
C GLN A 176 3.02 -2.52 -4.64
N ALA A 177 1.72 -2.29 -4.40
CA ALA A 177 0.73 -3.33 -4.65
C ALA A 177 0.82 -3.70 -6.14
N SER A 178 1.19 -4.94 -6.40
CA SER A 178 1.52 -5.42 -7.73
C SER A 178 0.86 -6.78 -7.94
N PHE A 179 0.95 -7.28 -9.16
CA PHE A 179 0.61 -8.66 -9.46
C PHE A 179 1.70 -9.25 -10.35
N GLU A 180 1.92 -10.54 -10.17
CA GLU A 180 2.73 -11.33 -11.08
C GLU A 180 1.81 -11.92 -12.15
N VAL A 181 2.31 -11.92 -13.38
CA VAL A 181 1.64 -12.52 -14.52
C VAL A 181 2.55 -13.48 -15.25
N SER A 182 1.95 -14.53 -15.78
CA SER A 182 2.59 -15.44 -16.72
C SER A 182 2.07 -15.18 -18.12
N ILE A 183 2.98 -15.17 -19.08
CA ILE A 183 2.67 -14.92 -20.47
C ILE A 183 2.96 -16.18 -21.27
N TYR A 184 1.96 -16.62 -22.02
CA TYR A 184 1.95 -17.84 -22.79
C TYR A 184 1.81 -17.54 -24.27
N ASN A 185 2.54 -18.27 -25.10
CA ASN A 185 2.29 -18.26 -26.54
C ASN A 185 0.92 -18.89 -26.82
N LYS A 186 0.03 -18.13 -27.46
CA LYS A 186 -1.35 -18.55 -27.68
C LYS A 186 -1.47 -19.77 -28.62
N THR A 187 -0.46 -20.02 -29.46
CA THR A 187 -0.48 -21.11 -30.44
C THR A 187 -0.16 -22.47 -29.81
N ASN A 188 0.75 -22.52 -28.85
CA ASN A 188 1.26 -23.78 -28.29
C ASN A 188 1.19 -23.86 -26.76
N SER A 189 0.62 -22.85 -26.10
CA SER A 189 0.45 -22.75 -24.64
C SER A 189 1.74 -22.88 -23.83
N VAL A 190 2.90 -22.63 -24.45
CA VAL A 190 4.19 -22.62 -23.75
C VAL A 190 4.35 -21.28 -23.03
N LYS A 191 4.69 -21.32 -21.73
CA LYS A 191 5.06 -20.13 -20.96
C LYS A 191 6.36 -19.55 -21.53
N ILE A 192 6.34 -18.25 -21.86
CA ILE A 192 7.48 -17.56 -22.47
C ILE A 192 8.03 -16.41 -21.62
N ALA A 193 7.26 -15.92 -20.65
CA ALA A 193 7.70 -14.86 -19.75
C ALA A 193 6.91 -14.88 -18.44
N THR A 194 7.51 -14.26 -17.43
CA THR A 194 6.86 -13.78 -16.22
C THR A 194 7.06 -12.26 -16.16
N ALA A 195 6.05 -11.52 -15.72
CA ALA A 195 6.18 -10.09 -15.50
C ALA A 195 5.56 -9.68 -14.16
N THR A 196 6.11 -8.62 -13.57
CA THR A 196 5.55 -7.96 -12.39
C THR A 196 5.00 -6.61 -12.84
N SER A 197 3.73 -6.34 -12.55
CA SER A 197 3.04 -5.11 -12.97
C SER A 197 2.31 -4.43 -11.83
N ASP A 198 2.16 -3.12 -11.94
CA ASP A 198 1.43 -2.28 -10.99
C ASP A 198 -0.06 -2.62 -10.94
N LEU A 199 -0.62 -2.77 -9.72
CA LEU A 199 -2.03 -3.10 -9.53
C LEU A 199 -2.99 -1.96 -9.91
N THR A 200 -2.52 -0.72 -10.04
CA THR A 200 -3.38 0.45 -10.24
C THR A 200 -3.39 1.00 -11.66
N CYS A 201 -2.28 0.80 -12.39
CA CYS A 201 -2.12 1.30 -13.76
C CYS A 201 -1.68 0.24 -14.77
N GLY A 202 -1.36 -0.98 -14.33
CA GLY A 202 -0.94 -2.07 -15.23
C GLY A 202 0.43 -1.86 -15.89
N VAL A 203 1.20 -0.87 -15.42
CA VAL A 203 2.58 -0.62 -15.87
C VAL A 203 3.47 -1.78 -15.47
N ILE A 204 4.26 -2.27 -16.41
CA ILE A 204 5.21 -3.35 -16.19
C ILE A 204 6.45 -2.80 -15.49
N PHE A 205 6.81 -3.42 -14.36
CA PHE A 205 8.00 -3.09 -13.59
C PHE A 205 9.18 -3.97 -13.95
N LEU A 206 8.91 -5.27 -13.99
CA LEU A 206 9.87 -6.30 -14.35
C LEU A 206 9.27 -7.19 -15.40
N TRP A 207 10.11 -7.58 -16.35
CA TRP A 207 9.82 -8.63 -17.29
C TRP A 207 11.01 -9.58 -17.31
N ASP A 208 10.76 -10.87 -17.18
CA ASP A 208 11.74 -11.92 -17.39
C ASP A 208 11.15 -12.94 -18.37
N GLY A 209 11.73 -13.04 -19.56
CA GLY A 209 11.18 -13.90 -20.60
C GLY A 209 12.03 -14.06 -21.85
N GLY A 210 11.39 -14.54 -22.92
CA GLY A 210 12.03 -15.04 -24.13
C GLY A 210 12.32 -16.55 -24.03
N GLN A 211 12.69 -17.21 -25.14
CA GLN A 211 13.05 -18.63 -25.10
C GLN A 211 14.22 -18.87 -24.12
N GLY A 212 13.90 -19.41 -22.95
CA GLY A 212 14.86 -19.67 -21.88
C GLY A 212 15.26 -18.45 -21.05
N ASN A 213 14.35 -17.50 -20.78
CA ASN A 213 14.56 -16.36 -19.86
C ASN A 213 15.79 -15.49 -20.21
N ARG A 214 15.98 -15.23 -21.51
CA ARG A 214 17.15 -14.49 -22.02
C ARG A 214 16.91 -12.99 -22.15
N ILE A 215 15.71 -12.50 -21.87
CA ILE A 215 15.34 -11.09 -21.97
C ILE A 215 14.86 -10.65 -20.60
N LYS A 216 15.56 -9.66 -20.03
CA LYS A 216 15.13 -8.99 -18.81
C LYS A 216 14.86 -7.53 -19.09
N LEU A 217 13.68 -7.05 -18.70
CA LEU A 217 13.37 -5.62 -18.66
C LEU A 217 13.21 -5.19 -17.21
N THR A 218 13.76 -4.03 -16.88
CA THR A 218 13.58 -3.37 -15.59
C THR A 218 13.19 -1.93 -15.85
N LEU A 219 12.03 -1.50 -15.36
CA LEU A 219 11.57 -0.13 -15.49
C LEU A 219 12.49 0.80 -14.68
N VAL A 220 13.16 1.74 -15.35
CA VAL A 220 14.12 2.66 -14.72
C VAL A 220 13.64 4.10 -14.71
N ASP A 221 12.62 4.45 -15.49
CA ASP A 221 12.01 5.78 -15.47
C ASP A 221 10.62 5.75 -16.12
N THR A 222 9.70 6.57 -15.63
CA THR A 222 8.35 6.71 -16.16
C THR A 222 7.68 7.98 -15.65
N ASN A 223 6.79 8.55 -16.45
CA ASN A 223 5.85 9.59 -15.98
C ASN A 223 4.43 9.05 -15.78
N PHE A 224 4.25 7.72 -15.81
CA PHE A 224 2.99 7.12 -15.40
C PHE A 224 2.72 7.46 -13.92
N PRO A 225 1.49 7.87 -13.57
CA PRO A 225 1.11 8.05 -12.19
C PRO A 225 1.02 6.67 -11.51
N ILE A 226 2.13 6.16 -10.98
CA ILE A 226 2.11 4.92 -10.19
C ILE A 226 1.57 5.27 -8.80
N SER A 227 0.43 4.72 -8.42
CA SER A 227 -0.27 5.13 -7.19
C SER A 227 0.55 4.83 -5.93
N ARG A 228 0.84 5.87 -5.16
CA ARG A 228 1.37 5.78 -3.78
C ARG A 228 0.26 5.95 -2.73
N ASN A 229 -0.97 5.53 -3.04
CA ASN A 229 -2.20 5.95 -2.34
C ASN A 229 -2.22 5.76 -0.81
N ARG A 230 -1.47 4.81 -0.23
CA ARG A 230 -1.37 4.66 1.23
C ARG A 230 -0.52 5.74 1.92
N ILE A 231 0.53 6.25 1.25
CA ILE A 231 1.35 7.37 1.77
C ILE A 231 0.50 8.62 1.94
N ASN A 232 -0.38 8.87 0.98
CA ASN A 232 -1.15 10.11 0.94
C ASN A 232 -2.22 10.19 2.03
N MET A 233 -2.62 9.05 2.63
CA MET A 233 -3.50 9.03 3.80
C MET A 233 -2.80 9.41 5.11
N PHE A 234 -1.50 9.15 5.24
CA PHE A 234 -0.76 9.37 6.50
C PHE A 234 -0.80 10.83 6.98
N PRO A 235 -0.49 11.85 6.15
CA PRO A 235 -0.60 13.24 6.55
C PRO A 235 -2.00 13.58 7.05
N TRP A 236 -3.05 13.05 6.41
CA TRP A 236 -4.43 13.29 6.81
C TRP A 236 -4.77 12.66 8.16
N VAL A 237 -4.29 11.45 8.44
CA VAL A 237 -4.45 10.80 9.76
C VAL A 237 -3.80 11.65 10.86
N PHE A 238 -2.60 12.19 10.61
CA PHE A 238 -1.91 13.06 11.57
C PHE A 238 -2.65 14.39 11.77
N ILE A 239 -3.02 15.07 10.69
CA ILE A 239 -3.68 16.38 10.74
C ILE A 239 -5.05 16.25 11.41
N LEU A 240 -5.92 15.36 10.92
CA LEU A 240 -7.23 15.13 11.51
C LEU A 240 -7.13 14.61 12.94
N GLY A 241 -6.22 13.67 13.19
CA GLY A 241 -5.99 13.11 14.51
C GLY A 241 -5.58 14.17 15.54
N ALA A 242 -4.65 15.06 15.18
CA ALA A 242 -4.22 16.17 16.02
C ALA A 242 -5.36 17.16 16.29
N ILE A 243 -6.07 17.60 15.24
CA ILE A 243 -7.20 18.53 15.36
C ILE A 243 -8.27 17.96 16.29
N ILE A 244 -8.67 16.71 16.07
CA ILE A 244 -9.73 16.06 16.84
C ILE A 244 -9.30 15.82 18.28
N THR A 245 -8.06 15.36 18.52
CA THR A 245 -7.55 15.16 19.88
C THR A 245 -7.53 16.47 20.67
N VAL A 246 -7.02 17.54 20.06
CA VAL A 246 -6.96 18.88 20.68
C VAL A 246 -8.37 19.42 20.94
N ALA A 247 -9.26 19.33 19.95
CA ALA A 247 -10.65 19.73 20.10
C ALA A 247 -11.33 18.98 21.26
N MET A 248 -11.21 17.64 21.29
CA MET A 248 -11.78 16.82 22.37
C MET A 248 -11.21 17.18 23.74
N TYR A 249 -9.91 17.44 23.85
CA TYR A 249 -9.31 17.89 25.11
C TYR A 249 -9.92 19.20 25.62
N PHE A 250 -10.09 20.19 24.74
CA PHE A 250 -10.72 21.46 25.11
C PHE A 250 -12.22 21.31 25.40
N LEU A 251 -12.93 20.49 24.64
CA LEU A 251 -14.34 20.17 24.89
C LEU A 251 -14.52 19.52 26.26
N MET A 252 -13.63 18.60 26.66
CA MET A 252 -13.65 17.95 27.97
C MET A 252 -13.23 18.87 29.13
N ARG A 253 -12.40 19.88 28.86
CA ARG A 253 -11.95 20.86 29.85
C ARG A 253 -12.99 21.94 30.12
N LYS A 254 -13.76 22.32 29.11
CA LYS A 254 -14.78 23.35 29.24
C LYS A 254 -15.91 22.84 30.10
N ARG A 255 -16.30 23.62 31.12
CA ARG A 255 -17.52 23.34 31.89
C ARG A 255 -18.73 23.74 31.08
N TRP A 256 -19.54 22.77 30.71
CA TRP A 256 -20.78 23.01 29.98
C TRP A 256 -21.96 23.12 30.93
N GLU A 257 -22.72 24.20 30.82
CA GLU A 257 -23.93 24.44 31.62
C GLU A 257 -25.15 23.69 31.07
N LYS A 258 -25.13 23.36 29.77
CA LYS A 258 -26.23 22.64 29.12
C LYS A 258 -26.15 21.15 29.43
N LYS A 259 -27.26 20.60 29.93
CA LYS A 259 -27.41 19.18 30.31
C LYS A 259 -26.96 18.16 29.24
N TYR A 260 -27.15 18.47 27.95
CA TYR A 260 -26.72 17.60 26.86
C TYR A 260 -25.19 17.48 26.72
N PHE A 261 -24.43 18.50 27.15
CA PHE A 261 -22.97 18.52 27.13
C PHE A 261 -22.35 18.19 28.48
N ASP A 262 -23.17 17.95 29.52
CA ASP A 262 -22.69 17.60 30.85
C ASP A 262 -21.89 16.27 30.85
N ALA A 263 -22.22 15.36 29.93
CA ALA A 263 -21.47 14.13 29.71
C ALA A 263 -20.03 14.35 29.18
N LEU A 264 -19.70 15.56 28.71
CA LEU A 264 -18.35 15.94 28.32
C LEU A 264 -17.56 16.57 29.47
N ASN A 265 -18.19 16.90 30.61
CA ASN A 265 -17.49 17.38 31.79
C ASN A 265 -16.75 16.21 32.44
N VAL A 266 -15.46 16.08 32.16
CA VAL A 266 -14.63 14.97 32.64
C VAL A 266 -13.58 15.48 33.63
N GLU A 267 -13.43 14.76 34.75
CA GLU A 267 -12.40 15.05 35.74
C GLU A 267 -10.99 15.03 35.13
N PRO A 268 -10.03 15.85 35.63
CA PRO A 268 -8.72 16.02 35.01
C PRO A 268 -7.96 14.71 34.74
N GLU A 269 -8.02 13.74 35.66
CA GLU A 269 -7.37 12.43 35.52
C GLU A 269 -8.00 11.60 34.39
N SER A 270 -9.32 11.50 34.38
CA SER A 270 -10.05 10.77 33.33
C SER A 270 -9.90 11.45 31.96
N ARG A 271 -9.81 12.78 31.92
CA ARG A 271 -9.54 13.52 30.67
C ARG A 271 -8.18 13.16 30.10
N ASN A 272 -7.15 13.09 30.94
CA ASN A 272 -5.80 12.75 30.50
C ASN A 272 -5.74 11.32 29.95
N GLU A 273 -6.38 10.38 30.64
CA GLU A 273 -6.49 8.99 30.19
C GLU A 273 -7.21 8.88 28.83
N ILE A 274 -8.39 9.49 28.69
CA ILE A 274 -9.14 9.52 27.41
C ILE A 274 -8.28 10.10 26.28
N THR A 275 -7.56 11.18 26.57
CA THR A 275 -6.67 11.81 25.58
C THR A 275 -5.54 10.88 25.16
N LEU A 276 -4.92 10.17 26.10
CA LEU A 276 -3.90 9.16 25.80
C LEU A 276 -4.46 7.99 24.98
N LEU A 277 -5.66 7.51 25.31
CA LEU A 277 -6.35 6.46 24.56
C LEU A 277 -6.70 6.89 23.13
N LEU A 278 -7.07 8.16 22.92
CA LEU A 278 -7.29 8.75 21.60
C LEU A 278 -5.99 8.82 20.79
N ILE A 279 -4.92 9.37 21.39
CA ILE A 279 -3.60 9.46 20.74
C ILE A 279 -3.09 8.06 20.37
N ALA A 280 -3.21 7.10 21.29
CA ALA A 280 -2.83 5.71 21.05
C ALA A 280 -3.63 5.08 19.91
N GLY A 281 -4.95 5.32 19.86
CA GLY A 281 -5.80 4.75 18.81
C GLY A 281 -5.53 5.33 17.43
N ILE A 282 -5.36 6.65 17.36
CA ILE A 282 -4.94 7.34 16.12
C ILE A 282 -3.54 6.85 15.70
N GLY A 283 -2.62 6.69 16.66
CA GLY A 283 -1.30 6.14 16.42
C GLY A 283 -1.34 4.70 15.90
N ALA A 284 -2.24 3.86 16.40
CA ALA A 284 -2.44 2.50 15.90
C ALA A 284 -2.82 2.54 14.42
N VAL A 285 -3.85 3.32 14.08
CA VAL A 285 -4.31 3.50 12.70
C VAL A 285 -3.18 4.01 11.81
N ALA A 286 -2.39 4.99 12.28
CA ALA A 286 -1.26 5.51 11.55
C ALA A 286 -0.17 4.46 11.28
N VAL A 287 0.21 3.66 12.28
CA VAL A 287 1.21 2.59 12.12
C VAL A 287 0.78 1.60 11.04
N GLU A 288 -0.48 1.18 11.06
CA GLU A 288 -1.06 0.24 10.08
C GLU A 288 -1.15 0.82 8.65
N PHE A 289 -1.10 2.16 8.49
CA PHE A 289 -1.02 2.80 7.17
C PHE A 289 0.42 3.00 6.66
N VAL A 290 1.41 2.92 7.55
CA VAL A 290 2.80 3.36 7.34
C VAL A 290 3.80 2.22 7.37
N ASP A 291 3.47 1.09 8.00
CA ASP A 291 4.27 -0.13 8.13
C ASP A 291 5.05 -0.50 6.85
N ILE A 292 4.34 -0.59 5.72
CA ILE A 292 4.87 -0.91 4.39
C ILE A 292 5.89 0.14 3.92
N TRP A 293 5.75 1.39 4.34
CA TRP A 293 6.60 2.50 3.90
C TRP A 293 7.77 2.79 4.83
N PHE A 294 7.75 2.35 6.10
CA PHE A 294 8.96 2.28 6.93
C PHE A 294 9.85 1.11 6.55
N TYR A 295 9.25 0.00 6.08
CA TYR A 295 10.01 -1.08 5.47
C TYR A 295 10.80 -0.62 4.23
N LEU A 296 10.27 0.33 3.45
CA LEU A 296 10.91 0.80 2.20
C LEU A 296 12.33 1.38 2.37
N PRO A 297 12.58 2.41 3.21
CA PRO A 297 13.91 3.00 3.37
C PRO A 297 14.81 2.25 4.35
N LEU A 298 14.23 1.46 5.26
CA LEU A 298 14.94 0.92 6.43
C LEU A 298 14.82 -0.61 6.56
N GLY A 299 14.20 -1.28 5.58
CA GLY A 299 14.01 -2.73 5.53
C GLY A 299 13.22 -3.28 6.72
N LEU A 300 13.40 -4.58 6.99
CA LEU A 300 12.81 -5.24 8.17
C LEU A 300 13.15 -4.47 9.46
N GLY A 301 14.38 -3.98 9.59
CA GLY A 301 14.84 -3.24 10.77
C GLY A 301 13.97 -2.01 11.05
N GLY A 302 13.68 -1.19 10.03
CA GLY A 302 12.82 -0.02 10.17
C GLY A 302 11.38 -0.35 10.53
N ASN A 303 10.81 -1.39 9.91
CA ASN A 303 9.45 -1.82 10.21
C ASN A 303 9.34 -2.35 11.65
N LEU A 304 10.29 -3.19 12.08
CA LEU A 304 10.35 -3.67 13.47
C LEU A 304 10.51 -2.50 14.45
N LEU A 305 11.34 -1.50 14.13
CA LEU A 305 11.52 -0.31 14.97
C LEU A 305 10.24 0.54 15.07
N LEU A 306 9.46 0.66 13.99
CA LEU A 306 8.19 1.38 14.01
C LEU A 306 7.20 0.70 14.96
N HIS A 307 6.95 -0.59 14.77
CA HIS A 307 6.01 -1.35 15.60
C HIS A 307 6.49 -1.44 17.06
N LEU A 308 7.78 -1.69 17.28
CA LEU A 308 8.35 -1.72 18.62
C LEU A 308 8.26 -0.35 19.31
N GLY A 309 8.56 0.73 18.60
CA GLY A 309 8.43 2.10 19.10
C GLY A 309 6.99 2.42 19.52
N TYR A 310 6.01 2.02 18.71
CA TYR A 310 4.60 2.16 19.05
C TYR A 310 4.21 1.32 20.29
N LEU A 311 4.64 0.06 20.37
CA LEU A 311 4.38 -0.79 21.54
C LEU A 311 5.04 -0.28 22.82
N ILE A 312 6.23 0.31 22.73
CA ILE A 312 6.87 1.00 23.86
C ILE A 312 5.98 2.16 24.32
N GLY A 313 5.45 2.96 23.39
CA GLY A 313 4.48 4.02 23.68
C GLY A 313 3.22 3.51 24.39
N LEU A 314 2.61 2.42 23.89
CA LEU A 314 1.50 1.75 24.56
C LEU A 314 1.90 1.23 25.95
N GLY A 315 3.12 0.71 26.10
CA GLY A 315 3.68 0.29 27.38
C GLY A 315 3.76 1.44 28.38
N VAL A 316 4.20 2.63 27.97
CA VAL A 316 4.20 3.81 28.83
C VAL A 316 2.77 4.14 29.32
N ILE A 317 1.77 4.01 28.45
CA ILE A 317 0.35 4.19 28.82
C ILE A 317 -0.09 3.11 29.81
N CYS A 318 0.17 1.83 29.53
CA CYS A 318 -0.17 0.72 30.41
C CYS A 318 0.46 0.86 31.79
N TYR A 319 1.70 1.35 31.86
CA TYR A 319 2.40 1.59 33.12
C TYR A 319 1.79 2.77 33.89
N LYS A 320 1.60 3.91 33.22
CA LYS A 320 1.04 5.13 33.84
C LYS A 320 -0.38 4.91 34.35
N GLU A 321 -1.23 4.28 33.54
CA GLU A 321 -2.64 4.06 33.84
C GLU A 321 -2.90 2.75 34.60
N LYS A 322 -1.86 1.96 34.91
CA LYS A 322 -1.93 0.69 35.66
C LYS A 322 -2.83 -0.37 35.01
N TYR A 323 -2.73 -0.54 33.68
CA TYR A 323 -3.47 -1.56 32.93
C TYR A 323 -2.79 -2.93 32.86
N GLY A 324 -1.46 -2.95 32.99
CA GLY A 324 -0.63 -4.15 32.84
C GLY A 324 -0.15 -4.38 31.41
N PHE A 325 1.03 -4.98 31.26
CA PHE A 325 1.68 -5.16 29.96
C PHE A 325 1.14 -6.35 29.16
N ARG A 326 0.39 -7.26 29.77
CA ARG A 326 -0.22 -8.42 29.09
C ARG A 326 -1.11 -8.03 27.90
N TRP A 327 -1.68 -6.83 27.91
CA TRP A 327 -2.51 -6.33 26.81
C TRP A 327 -1.70 -5.92 25.56
N LEU A 328 -0.37 -5.90 25.66
CA LEU A 328 0.55 -5.69 24.55
C LEU A 328 0.92 -6.99 23.83
N ILE A 329 0.52 -8.16 24.36
CA ILE A 329 0.84 -9.47 23.78
C ILE A 329 0.49 -9.56 22.29
N PRO A 330 -0.68 -9.09 21.81
CA PRO A 330 -1.01 -9.13 20.38
C PRO A 330 0.04 -8.48 19.49
N GLY A 331 0.51 -7.27 19.83
CA GLY A 331 1.56 -6.59 19.08
C GLY A 331 2.93 -7.28 19.17
N PHE A 332 3.29 -7.84 20.33
CA PHE A 332 4.53 -8.63 20.43
C PHE A 332 4.49 -9.91 19.58
N LEU A 333 3.34 -10.58 19.53
CA LEU A 333 3.14 -11.77 18.70
C LEU A 333 3.23 -11.43 17.21
N GLU A 334 2.68 -10.30 16.78
CA GLU A 334 2.81 -9.80 15.41
C GLU A 334 4.30 -9.59 15.05
N ILE A 335 5.04 -8.84 15.86
CA ILE A 335 6.48 -8.60 15.64
C ILE A 335 7.26 -9.91 15.57
N ALA A 336 7.01 -10.83 16.52
CA ALA A 336 7.69 -12.12 16.55
C ALA A 336 7.37 -12.99 15.32
N PHE A 337 6.11 -13.00 14.89
CA PHE A 337 5.66 -13.74 13.72
C PHE A 337 6.26 -13.20 12.43
N VAL A 338 6.22 -11.88 12.21
CA VAL A 338 6.82 -11.23 11.05
C VAL A 338 8.31 -11.51 10.99
N ALA A 339 9.02 -11.32 12.12
CA ALA A 339 10.45 -11.61 12.20
C ALA A 339 10.74 -13.08 11.87
N ALA A 340 10.02 -14.03 12.48
CA ALA A 340 10.24 -15.46 12.27
C ALA A 340 10.03 -15.89 10.81
N ILE A 341 8.97 -15.39 10.16
CA ILE A 341 8.72 -15.70 8.74
C ILE A 341 9.80 -15.11 7.86
N THR A 342 10.16 -13.84 8.06
CA THR A 342 11.21 -13.20 7.25
C THR A 342 12.55 -13.90 7.42
N PHE A 343 12.91 -14.34 8.63
CA PHE A 343 14.13 -15.12 8.85
C PHE A 343 14.08 -16.52 8.21
N ALA A 344 12.91 -17.15 8.13
CA ALA A 344 12.75 -18.48 7.54
C ALA A 344 12.73 -18.46 6.00
N THR A 345 12.16 -17.41 5.40
CA THR A 345 11.91 -17.31 3.94
C THR A 345 12.93 -16.43 3.21
N GLY A 346 13.62 -15.55 3.93
CA GLY A 346 14.53 -14.56 3.36
C GLY A 346 13.79 -13.35 2.77
N GLU A 347 14.48 -12.21 2.71
CA GLU A 347 13.98 -11.04 1.96
C GLU A 347 13.98 -11.36 0.45
N PRO A 348 12.97 -10.91 -0.33
CA PRO A 348 11.94 -9.91 0.00
C PRO A 348 10.59 -10.52 0.42
N TYR A 349 10.53 -11.78 0.89
CA TYR A 349 9.26 -12.36 1.33
C TYR A 349 8.81 -11.71 2.63
N VAL A 350 7.97 -10.69 2.51
CA VAL A 350 7.19 -10.14 3.61
C VAL A 350 5.76 -10.57 3.35
N PRO A 351 5.16 -11.44 4.19
CA PRO A 351 3.72 -11.70 4.07
C PRO A 351 3.03 -10.35 4.09
N SER A 352 2.03 -10.14 3.24
CA SER A 352 1.24 -8.90 3.22
C SER A 352 0.93 -8.49 4.66
N LEU A 353 1.62 -7.48 5.17
CA LEU A 353 1.62 -7.10 6.59
C LEU A 353 0.20 -6.79 7.11
N THR A 354 -0.75 -6.59 6.18
CA THR A 354 -2.20 -6.54 6.42
C THR A 354 -2.81 -7.76 7.13
N ALA A 355 -2.09 -8.84 7.42
CA ALA A 355 -2.66 -10.03 8.05
C ALA A 355 -2.71 -9.98 9.59
N PHE A 356 -1.95 -9.10 10.26
CA PHE A 356 -1.96 -9.01 11.72
C PHE A 356 -1.99 -7.56 12.18
N MET A 357 -3.17 -7.05 12.52
CA MET A 357 -3.37 -5.71 13.08
C MET A 357 -2.98 -5.68 14.57
N GLY A 358 -1.82 -6.23 14.94
CA GLY A 358 -1.45 -6.48 16.33
C GLY A 358 -1.31 -5.20 17.15
N SER A 359 -0.82 -4.11 16.55
CA SER A 359 -0.82 -2.77 17.14
C SER A 359 -2.25 -2.28 17.44
N LEU A 360 -3.16 -2.39 16.47
CA LEU A 360 -4.57 -2.02 16.66
C LEU A 360 -5.27 -2.91 17.69
N ILE A 361 -5.03 -4.23 17.66
CA ILE A 361 -5.62 -5.19 18.60
C ILE A 361 -5.12 -4.91 20.01
N SER A 362 -3.83 -4.64 20.20
CA SER A 362 -3.29 -4.23 21.51
C SER A 362 -3.93 -2.95 22.01
N TRP A 363 -4.14 -1.95 21.15
CA TRP A 363 -4.90 -0.75 21.53
C TRP A 363 -6.36 -1.08 21.90
N LEU A 364 -7.06 -1.92 21.14
CA LEU A 364 -8.42 -2.35 21.47
C LEU A 364 -8.51 -3.07 22.82
N CYS A 365 -7.52 -3.92 23.13
CA CYS A 365 -7.42 -4.57 24.44
C CYS A 365 -7.22 -3.54 25.58
N ILE A 366 -6.38 -2.52 25.36
CA ILE A 366 -6.17 -1.44 26.33
C ILE A 366 -7.44 -0.60 26.50
N LEU A 367 -8.11 -0.25 25.41
CA LEU A 367 -9.38 0.45 25.44
C LEU A 367 -10.43 -0.36 26.21
N TYR A 368 -10.49 -1.68 25.98
CA TYR A 368 -11.36 -2.58 26.72
C TYR A 368 -11.03 -2.59 28.22
N ILE A 369 -9.77 -2.82 28.60
CA ILE A 369 -9.40 -2.94 30.02
C ILE A 369 -9.53 -1.63 30.79
N SER A 370 -9.48 -0.47 30.12
CA SER A 370 -9.71 0.84 30.76
C SER A 370 -11.04 0.93 31.52
N GLY A 371 -12.02 0.08 31.19
CA GLY A 371 -13.32 0.02 31.85
C GLY A 371 -13.42 -0.88 33.08
N TYR A 372 -12.31 -1.45 33.55
CA TYR A 372 -12.27 -2.36 34.71
C TYR A 372 -11.51 -1.73 35.88
N GLU A 373 -11.76 -2.26 37.08
CA GLU A 373 -11.00 -1.87 38.27
C GLU A 373 -9.51 -2.23 38.12
N ARG A 374 -8.67 -1.29 38.53
CA ARG A 374 -7.22 -1.36 38.34
C ARG A 374 -6.58 -1.91 39.62
N ASN A 375 -6.52 -3.22 39.73
CA ASN A 375 -5.88 -3.87 40.87
C ASN A 375 -4.45 -4.22 40.52
N PHE A 376 -3.57 -3.23 40.66
CA PHE A 376 -2.13 -3.43 40.64
C PHE A 376 -1.64 -3.49 42.08
N ASP A 377 -1.42 -4.70 42.59
CA ASP A 377 -0.59 -4.87 43.78
C ASP A 377 0.87 -4.70 43.35
N GLU A 378 1.51 -3.63 43.83
CA GLU A 378 2.95 -3.50 43.72
C GLU A 378 3.57 -4.56 44.64
N GLY A 379 4.04 -5.66 44.05
CA GLY A 379 4.71 -6.73 44.79
C GLY A 379 5.83 -6.19 45.70
N ASN A 380 6.15 -6.93 46.75
CA ASN A 380 7.05 -6.45 47.79
C ASN A 380 8.54 -6.40 47.36
N ASN A 381 8.91 -7.06 46.25
CA ASN A 381 10.28 -7.07 45.71
C ASN A 381 10.32 -6.76 44.20
N VAL A 382 11.50 -6.53 43.64
CA VAL A 382 11.69 -6.11 42.23
C VAL A 382 11.14 -7.13 41.22
N LEU A 383 11.30 -8.43 41.49
CA LEU A 383 10.82 -9.48 40.60
C LEU A 383 9.28 -9.58 40.65
N ASP A 384 8.70 -9.51 41.85
CA ASP A 384 7.24 -9.48 42.04
C ASP A 384 6.62 -8.22 41.43
N LYS A 385 7.32 -7.09 41.44
CA LYS A 385 6.90 -5.87 40.73
C LYS A 385 6.98 -5.98 39.21
N ILE A 386 7.81 -6.87 38.68
CA ILE A 386 7.87 -7.14 37.24
C ILE A 386 6.80 -8.16 36.88
N ILE A 387 6.67 -9.25 37.63
CA ILE A 387 5.67 -10.30 37.42
C ILE A 387 4.26 -9.73 37.59
N SER A 388 4.03 -8.90 38.61
CA SER A 388 2.73 -8.25 38.82
C SER A 388 2.35 -7.31 37.68
N LYS A 389 3.33 -6.91 36.83
CA LYS A 389 3.05 -6.14 35.62
C LYS A 389 2.57 -6.97 34.43
N PHE A 390 2.74 -8.29 34.48
CA PHE A 390 2.33 -9.24 33.45
C PHE A 390 1.14 -10.11 33.86
N THR A 391 0.87 -10.26 35.17
CA THR A 391 -0.39 -10.82 35.70
C THR A 391 -1.50 -9.79 35.66
#